data_AF-A0A6J4Q4L0-F1
#
_entry.id   AF-A0A6J4Q4L0-F1
#
_cell.length_a   1.000
_cell.length_b   1.000
_cell.length_c   1.000
_cell.angle_alpha   90.00
_cell.angle_beta   90.00
_cell.angle_gamma   90.00
#
_symmetry.space_group_name_H-M   'P 1'
#
loop_
_entity.id
_entity.type
_entity.pdbx_description
1 polymer ?
#
loop_
_entity_poly.entity_id
_entity_poly.type
_entity_poly.pdbx_seq_one_letter_code
_entity_poly.pdbx_strand_id
1 'polypeptide(L)'
;MAVQAIKPSQASSILLRRSRPEVPVPGRYRVEDIARRSNMTCWLVPSVCPETFSFATHEALATGTPVYCFDLSARAEAVGRTPNGTVLPLGPGDMSYRILKAERAGHRSTTRSSRRASAAR
;
A
#
# COMPACT_ATOMS: atom_id res chain seq x y z
N MET A 1 -46.25 -4.23 -38.63
CA MET A 1 -44.78 -4.17 -38.47
C MET A 1 -44.43 -2.94 -37.65
N ALA A 2 -43.85 -3.14 -36.46
CA ALA A 2 -43.23 -2.07 -35.68
C ALA A 2 -42.03 -2.69 -34.95
N VAL A 3 -40.82 -2.40 -35.43
CA VAL A 3 -39.58 -2.75 -34.75
C VAL A 3 -39.38 -1.72 -33.65
N GLN A 4 -39.63 -2.11 -32.41
CA GLN A 4 -39.45 -1.24 -31.26
C GLN A 4 -37.95 -1.14 -30.95
N ALA A 5 -37.37 0.05 -31.19
CA ALA A 5 -35.97 0.34 -30.92
C ALA A 5 -35.68 0.21 -29.42
N ILE A 6 -34.64 -0.55 -29.09
CA ILE A 6 -34.11 -0.69 -27.74
C ILE A 6 -33.54 0.67 -27.31
N LYS A 7 -34.06 1.23 -26.20
CA LYS A 7 -33.56 2.47 -25.59
C LYS A 7 -32.11 2.28 -25.11
N PRO A 8 -31.17 3.21 -25.40
CA PRO A 8 -29.75 3.07 -25.05
C PRO A 8 -29.43 3.32 -23.56
N SER A 9 -30.40 3.21 -22.65
CA SER A 9 -30.19 3.42 -21.20
C SER A 9 -30.06 2.13 -20.38
N GLN A 10 -30.00 0.97 -21.03
CA GLN A 10 -29.90 -0.34 -20.37
C GLN A 10 -28.59 -1.10 -20.69
N ALA A 11 -27.62 -0.45 -21.34
CA ALA A 11 -26.37 -1.08 -21.81
C ALA A 11 -25.14 -0.64 -20.99
N SER A 12 -25.20 -0.70 -19.65
CA SER A 12 -24.02 -0.38 -18.82
C SER A 12 -23.71 -1.40 -17.71
N SER A 13 -24.40 -2.54 -17.65
CA SER A 13 -24.14 -3.58 -16.64
C SER A 13 -23.30 -4.76 -17.15
N ILE A 14 -22.94 -4.81 -18.42
CA ILE A 14 -22.11 -5.86 -19.03
C ILE A 14 -20.81 -5.25 -19.52
N LEU A 15 -19.73 -5.41 -18.75
CA LEU A 15 -18.29 -5.41 -19.14
C LEU A 15 -17.32 -4.97 -18.02
N LEU A 16 -17.60 -5.22 -16.74
CA LEU A 16 -16.52 -5.22 -15.75
C LEU A 16 -16.69 -6.23 -14.61
N ARG A 17 -17.13 -7.45 -14.93
CA ARG A 17 -16.90 -8.59 -14.03
C ARG A 17 -15.49 -9.14 -14.26
N ARG A 18 -14.47 -8.28 -14.15
CA ARG A 18 -13.11 -8.76 -13.89
C ARG A 18 -13.19 -9.53 -12.57
N SER A 19 -12.81 -10.79 -12.57
CA SER A 19 -12.55 -11.56 -11.34
C SER A 19 -11.59 -10.71 -10.50
N ARG A 20 -12.13 -10.03 -9.49
CA ARG A 20 -11.29 -9.24 -8.58
C ARG A 20 -10.42 -10.27 -7.87
N PRO A 21 -9.08 -10.16 -7.92
CA PRO A 21 -8.25 -11.02 -7.09
C PRO A 21 -8.73 -10.84 -5.65
N GLU A 22 -8.95 -11.97 -4.99
CA GLU A 22 -9.40 -11.96 -3.61
C GLU A 22 -8.29 -11.32 -2.76
N VAL A 23 -8.63 -10.26 -2.04
CA VAL A 23 -7.70 -9.57 -1.14
C VAL A 23 -7.88 -10.22 0.23
N PRO A 24 -6.90 -11.00 0.74
CA PRO A 24 -7.05 -11.63 2.04
C PRO A 24 -7.21 -10.57 3.11
N VAL A 25 -8.31 -10.64 3.87
CA VAL A 25 -8.55 -9.78 5.04
C VAL A 25 -8.22 -10.60 6.28
N PRO A 26 -7.05 -10.40 6.91
CA PRO A 26 -6.56 -11.30 7.95
C PRO A 26 -7.28 -11.16 9.30
N GLY A 27 -8.29 -10.28 9.40
CA GLY A 27 -9.04 -10.03 10.63
C GLY A 27 -8.23 -9.27 11.68
N ARG A 28 -8.64 -9.40 12.95
CA ARG A 28 -7.96 -8.79 14.09
C ARG A 28 -6.55 -9.38 14.22
N TYR A 29 -5.62 -8.55 14.68
CA TYR A 29 -4.25 -8.97 14.99
C TYR A 29 -3.87 -8.51 16.39
N ARG A 30 -2.92 -9.22 17.01
CA ARG A 30 -2.13 -8.68 18.12
C ARG A 30 -0.82 -8.15 17.58
N VAL A 31 -0.23 -7.16 18.25
CA VAL A 31 1.04 -6.55 17.81
C VAL A 31 2.13 -7.60 17.66
N GLU A 32 2.16 -8.58 18.58
CA GLU A 32 3.08 -9.72 18.53
C GLU A 32 2.94 -10.59 17.26
N ASP A 33 1.76 -10.60 16.63
CA ASP A 33 1.51 -11.37 15.40
C ASP A 33 2.06 -10.67 14.16
N ILE A 34 2.26 -9.35 14.21
CA ILE A 34 2.76 -8.56 13.09
C ILE A 34 4.17 -9.02 12.72
N ALA A 35 5.04 -9.20 13.71
CA ALA A 35 6.42 -9.67 13.51
C ALA A 35 6.49 -11.08 12.89
N ARG A 36 5.44 -11.88 13.05
CA ARG A 36 5.35 -13.26 12.51
C ARG A 36 4.88 -13.30 11.06
N ARG A 37 4.36 -12.20 10.50
CA ARG A 37 3.89 -12.09 9.11
C ARG A 37 5.08 -11.88 8.17
N SER A 38 5.87 -12.94 7.97
CA SER A 38 7.16 -12.92 7.26
C SER A 38 7.08 -12.76 5.73
N ASN A 39 5.89 -12.77 5.14
CA ASN A 39 5.69 -12.68 3.69
C ASN A 39 5.26 -11.28 3.19
N MET A 40 5.14 -10.28 4.07
CA MET A 40 4.79 -8.92 3.68
C MET A 40 6.03 -8.18 3.17
N THR A 41 5.98 -7.66 1.95
CA THR A 41 7.11 -6.93 1.34
C THR A 41 7.10 -5.44 1.70
N CYS A 42 5.94 -4.90 2.07
CA CYS A 42 5.77 -3.51 2.49
C CYS A 42 4.51 -3.32 3.35
N TRP A 43 4.47 -2.20 4.05
CA TRP A 43 3.29 -1.64 4.70
C TRP A 43 2.80 -0.42 3.95
N LEU A 44 1.49 -0.29 3.82
CA LEU A 44 0.82 0.92 3.37
C LEU A 44 -0.09 1.41 4.49
N VAL A 45 0.12 2.66 4.94
CA VAL A 45 -0.74 3.35 5.92
C VAL A 45 -1.41 4.56 5.25
N PRO A 46 -2.53 4.36 4.53
CA PRO A 46 -3.13 5.37 3.65
C PRO A 46 -4.19 6.23 4.35
N SER A 47 -4.09 6.43 5.67
CA SER A 47 -5.06 7.24 6.39
C SER A 47 -4.98 8.71 5.94
N VAL A 48 -6.15 9.35 5.84
CA VAL A 48 -6.33 10.78 5.49
C VAL A 48 -6.81 11.61 6.69
N CYS A 49 -6.82 11.02 7.88
CA CYS A 49 -7.14 11.71 9.11
C CYS A 49 -5.90 12.48 9.62
N PRO A 50 -6.04 13.76 9.99
CA PRO A 50 -4.95 14.53 10.57
C PRO A 50 -4.79 14.16 12.06
N GLU A 51 -4.26 12.97 12.30
CA GLU A 51 -4.01 12.46 13.66
C GLU A 51 -2.69 12.97 14.23
N THR A 52 -2.65 13.14 15.56
CA THR A 52 -1.48 13.62 16.32
C THR A 52 -0.48 12.52 16.63
N PHE A 53 -0.89 11.25 16.58
CA PHE A 53 -0.03 10.08 16.75
C PHE A 53 -0.70 8.85 16.10
N SER A 54 0.09 7.86 15.68
CA SER A 54 -0.42 6.65 15.03
C SER A 54 0.29 5.38 15.46
N PHE A 55 -0.35 4.59 16.33
CA PHE A 55 0.19 3.30 16.77
C PHE A 55 0.46 2.37 15.57
N ALA A 56 -0.48 2.29 14.62
CA ALA A 56 -0.33 1.44 13.43
C ALA A 56 0.90 1.81 12.59
N THR A 57 1.24 3.10 12.48
CA THR A 57 2.47 3.53 11.78
C THR A 57 3.72 3.12 12.53
N HIS A 58 3.76 3.30 13.85
CA HIS A 58 4.91 2.89 14.66
C HIS A 58 5.08 1.36 14.68
N GLU A 59 3.98 0.61 14.77
CA GLU A 59 3.97 -0.85 14.66
C GLU A 59 4.52 -1.32 13.30
N ALA A 60 4.07 -0.69 12.20
CA ALA A 60 4.57 -0.99 10.86
C ALA A 60 6.06 -0.67 10.70
N LEU A 61 6.51 0.48 11.22
CA LEU A 61 7.93 0.86 11.16
C LEU A 61 8.81 -0.12 11.95
N ALA A 62 8.32 -0.59 13.09
CA ALA A 62 9.03 -1.54 13.95
C ALA A 62 9.28 -2.91 13.29
N THR A 63 8.58 -3.27 12.21
CA THR A 63 8.87 -4.52 11.49
C THR A 63 10.15 -4.45 10.65
N GLY A 64 10.70 -3.26 10.43
CA GLY A 64 11.85 -3.04 9.54
C GLY A 64 11.52 -3.19 8.04
N THR A 65 10.28 -3.52 7.70
CA THR A 65 9.80 -3.64 6.32
C THR A 65 9.52 -2.24 5.75
N PRO A 66 9.69 -1.98 4.45
CA PRO A 66 9.34 -0.68 3.85
C PRO A 66 7.93 -0.22 4.23
N VAL A 67 7.79 1.04 4.67
CA VAL A 67 6.51 1.65 5.07
C VAL A 67 6.23 2.87 4.22
N TYR A 68 5.04 2.90 3.63
CA TYR A 68 4.53 4.02 2.85
C TYR A 68 3.36 4.69 3.56
N CYS A 69 3.38 6.01 3.68
CA CYS A 69 2.22 6.79 4.17
C CYS A 69 1.99 8.02 3.32
N PHE A 70 0.82 8.65 3.48
CA PHE A 70 0.60 9.97 2.88
C PHE A 70 1.26 11.07 3.69
N ASP A 71 1.65 12.15 3.00
CA ASP A 71 2.20 13.38 3.56
C ASP A 71 1.13 14.15 4.33
N LEU A 72 0.81 13.64 5.51
CA LEU A 72 -0.21 14.16 6.39
C LEU A 72 0.15 13.90 7.86
N SER A 73 0.21 15.01 8.62
CA SER A 73 0.27 15.02 10.09
C SER A 73 1.41 14.20 10.69
N ALA A 74 1.28 13.74 11.93
CA ALA A 74 2.35 13.11 12.70
C ALA A 74 2.89 11.81 12.08
N ARG A 75 2.08 11.11 11.27
CA ARG A 75 2.55 9.92 10.54
C ARG A 75 3.60 10.24 9.50
N ALA A 76 3.42 11.32 8.73
CA ALA A 76 4.40 11.73 7.74
C ALA A 76 5.74 12.09 8.38
N GLU A 77 5.70 12.72 9.55
CA GLU A 77 6.91 12.99 10.33
C GLU A 77 7.59 11.68 10.78
N ALA A 78 6.85 10.77 11.40
CA ALA A 78 7.42 9.50 11.90
C ALA A 78 8.02 8.67 10.76
N VAL A 79 7.32 8.55 9.64
CA VAL A 79 7.79 7.82 8.45
C VAL A 79 8.99 8.51 7.82
N GLY A 80 8.96 9.83 7.65
CA GLY A 80 10.06 10.59 7.03
C GLY A 80 11.37 10.57 7.83
N ARG A 81 11.31 10.30 9.14
CA ARG A 81 12.49 10.21 10.02
C ARG A 81 13.08 8.81 10.12
N THR A 82 12.44 7.79 9.54
CA THR A 82 12.84 6.39 9.71
C THR A 82 13.44 5.81 8.41
N PRO A 83 14.56 5.06 8.46
CA PRO A 83 15.23 4.57 7.24
C PRO A 83 14.39 3.69 6.31
N ASN A 84 13.41 2.95 6.85
CA ASN A 84 12.48 2.12 6.07
C ASN A 84 11.20 2.88 5.68
N GLY A 85 11.12 4.19 5.89
CA GLY A 85 9.95 5.00 5.59
C GLY A 85 10.01 5.70 4.22
N THR A 86 8.86 5.87 3.58
CA THR A 86 8.70 6.71 2.39
C THR A 86 7.38 7.48 2.46
N VAL A 87 7.48 8.80 2.51
CA VAL A 87 6.31 9.70 2.49
C VAL A 87 5.88 9.93 1.04
N LEU A 88 4.58 9.72 0.79
CA LEU A 88 3.95 9.91 -0.51
C LEU A 88 3.13 11.21 -0.48
N PRO A 89 3.28 12.13 -1.44
CA PRO A 89 2.47 13.34 -1.45
C PRO A 89 0.97 13.03 -1.41
N LEU A 90 0.17 13.81 -0.68
CA LEU A 90 -1.29 13.70 -0.72
C LEU A 90 -1.84 14.73 -1.72
N GLY A 91 -2.71 14.33 -2.65
CA GLY A 91 -3.26 15.25 -3.64
C GLY A 91 -4.01 14.57 -4.77
N PRO A 92 -4.54 15.35 -5.72
CA PRO A 92 -5.26 14.82 -6.88
C PRO A 92 -4.36 13.92 -7.75
N GLY A 93 -4.97 12.93 -8.43
CA GLY A 93 -4.30 12.00 -9.33
C GLY A 93 -4.41 10.53 -8.92
N ASP A 94 -3.69 9.65 -9.63
CA ASP A 94 -3.70 8.22 -9.37
C ASP A 94 -2.77 7.85 -8.20
N MET A 95 -3.35 7.78 -7.00
CA MET A 95 -2.64 7.40 -5.79
C MET A 95 -2.11 5.95 -5.85
N SER A 96 -2.83 5.06 -6.52
CA SER A 96 -2.42 3.66 -6.67
C SER A 96 -1.15 3.57 -7.51
N TYR A 97 -1.08 4.32 -8.61
CA TYR A 97 0.12 4.43 -9.43
C TYR A 97 1.32 4.95 -8.63
N ARG A 98 1.13 5.94 -7.76
CA ARG A 98 2.22 6.52 -6.95
C ARG A 98 2.76 5.51 -5.95
N ILE A 99 1.87 4.76 -5.29
CA ILE A 99 2.26 3.68 -4.37
C ILE A 99 3.05 2.61 -5.13
N LEU A 100 2.52 2.11 -6.25
CA LEU A 100 3.20 1.07 -7.06
C LEU A 100 4.54 1.55 -7.62
N LYS A 101 4.65 2.82 -8.01
CA LYS A 101 5.90 3.40 -8.48
C LYS A 101 6.94 3.48 -7.36
N ALA A 102 6.55 3.89 -6.16
CA ALA A 102 7.43 4.00 -5.00
C ALA A 102 7.90 2.62 -4.50
N GLU A 103 7.01 1.66 -4.44
CA GLU A 103 7.31 0.27 -4.09
C GLU A 103 8.36 -0.32 -5.04
N ARG A 104 8.13 -0.21 -6.36
CA ARG A 104 9.08 -0.70 -7.38
C ARG A 104 10.44 -0.03 -7.33
N ALA A 105 10.49 1.24 -6.91
CA ALA A 105 11.74 1.95 -6.72
C ALA A 105 12.50 1.44 -5.49
N GLY A 106 11.81 1.20 -4.38
CA GLY A 106 12.38 0.69 -3.13
C GLY A 106 12.89 -0.75 -3.23
N HIS A 107 12.19 -1.63 -3.95
CA HIS A 107 12.61 -3.02 -4.15
C HIS A 107 13.98 -3.18 -4.83
N ARG A 108 14.37 -2.23 -5.69
CA ARG A 108 15.68 -2.26 -6.37
C ARG A 108 16.85 -1.88 -5.46
N SER A 109 16.58 -1.14 -4.39
CA SER A 109 17.57 -0.69 -3.40
C SER A 109 17.94 -1.82 -2.44
N THR A 110 16.95 -2.57 -1.97
CA THR A 110 17.12 -3.63 -0.95
C THR A 110 17.71 -4.91 -1.56
N THR A 111 17.38 -5.23 -2.81
CA THR A 111 17.87 -6.46 -3.48
C THR A 111 19.37 -6.42 -3.79
N ARG A 112 19.98 -5.23 -3.87
CA ARG A 112 21.43 -5.10 -4.16
C ARG A 112 22.30 -5.20 -2.91
N SER A 113 21.78 -4.91 -1.70
CA SER A 113 22.55 -5.02 -0.46
C SER A 113 22.56 -6.45 0.11
N SER A 114 21.48 -7.22 -0.04
CA SER A 114 21.39 -8.60 0.47
C SER A 114 22.23 -9.60 -0.34
N ARG A 115 22.39 -9.42 -1.66
CA ARG A 115 23.23 -10.31 -2.49
C ARG A 115 24.73 -10.15 -2.28
N ARG A 116 25.21 -9.01 -1.76
CA ARG A 116 26.63 -8.84 -1.40
C ARG A 116 26.97 -9.39 0.00
N ALA A 117 26.01 -9.41 0.92
CA ALA A 117 26.23 -9.95 2.26
C ALA A 117 26.19 -11.50 2.32
N SER A 118 25.51 -12.15 1.36
CA SER A 118 25.43 -13.62 1.27
C SER A 118 26.50 -14.27 0.37
N ALA A 119 27.31 -13.49 -0.35
CA ALA A 119 28.37 -13.99 -1.22
C ALA A 119 29.78 -13.82 -0.61
N ALA A 120 29.85 -13.51 0.69
CA ALA A 120 31.08 -13.29 1.45
C ALA A 120 31.18 -14.20 2.69
N ARG A 121 30.60 -15.40 2.63
CA ARG A 121 30.78 -16.46 3.64
C ARG A 121 31.20 -17.75 2.96
#